data_AF-A0A538R7M8-F1
#
_entry.id   AF-A0A538R7M8-F1
#
_cell.length_a   1.000
_cell.length_b   1.000
_cell.length_c   1.000
_cell.angle_alpha   90.00
_cell.angle_beta   90.00
_cell.angle_gamma   90.00
#
_symmetry.space_group_name_H-M   'P 1'
#
loop_
_entity.id
_entity.type
_entity.pdbx_description
1 polymer ?
#
loop_
_entity_poly.entity_id
_entity_poly.type
_entity_poly.pdbx_seq_one_letter_code
_entity_poly.pdbx_strand_id
1 'polypeptide(L)'
;MATRWFAALVLAAGCATAADRSEVPRWTSRAIPEARGDVHTADGRRIAVRYPGWTTQDFGRFRTYAYDDARPAPAVQRATPPPDLVGDASRGRALFLDRAKGPCTGCHLAPGDDVWPAGSVGPDLSTIGDRKLTEAYLYQQLWDPRVTFPSTIMPPWGAQRVLTPQQIVDLVAYLQTLRGPAPPEKDPDRNPFTRRKPVGFGDNLDPTNNPAVVRAEDAETLWNARGPAGKSCADCHSGGGRKALRGVAPHYPRYVPAYRRVMSIEDFLAVHAPETTGRELPVESADNVDLGMLIKMSSDGLPVAVDTTSAPARAAIARGQATFYKRVGERNHACADCHTPERGAGKFLGGRLLGDVTTGLTRHFPTWRTDRAEPWDMRKRFQWCMTPLGMNMLPADSIEYAELELYLTQFDNGKPMNVPGIRH
;
A
#
# COMPACT_ATOMS: atom_id res chain seq x y z
N MET A 1 35.15 -20.60 -39.87
CA MET A 1 33.71 -20.27 -39.97
C MET A 1 33.08 -20.51 -38.62
N ALA A 2 32.89 -19.46 -37.82
CA ALA A 2 32.21 -19.53 -36.53
C ALA A 2 31.42 -18.23 -36.35
N THR A 3 30.10 -18.33 -36.56
CA THR A 3 29.18 -17.19 -36.58
C THR A 3 28.74 -16.88 -35.14
N ARG A 4 29.18 -15.73 -34.63
CA ARG A 4 28.72 -15.17 -33.35
C ARG A 4 27.36 -14.50 -33.55
N TRP A 5 26.32 -15.03 -32.91
CA TRP A 5 25.02 -14.38 -32.82
C TRP A 5 25.07 -13.33 -31.70
N PHE A 6 25.09 -12.05 -32.07
CA PHE A 6 24.79 -10.94 -31.16
C PHE A 6 23.28 -10.79 -31.08
N ALA A 7 22.69 -11.12 -29.93
CA ALA A 7 21.33 -10.73 -29.59
C ALA A 7 21.32 -9.23 -29.27
N ALA A 8 20.79 -8.42 -30.19
CA ALA A 8 20.49 -7.02 -29.94
C ALA A 8 19.31 -6.93 -28.97
N LEU A 9 19.59 -6.61 -27.71
CA LEU A 9 18.60 -6.15 -26.74
C LEU A 9 18.05 -4.80 -27.20
N VAL A 10 16.84 -4.81 -27.73
CA VAL A 10 16.07 -3.59 -28.00
C VAL A 10 15.74 -2.95 -26.66
N LEU A 11 16.41 -1.83 -26.36
CA LEU A 11 16.03 -0.86 -25.34
C LEU A 11 14.69 -0.23 -25.76
N ALA A 12 13.59 -0.91 -25.45
CA ALA A 12 12.28 -0.28 -25.43
C ALA A 12 12.22 0.64 -24.19
N ALA A 13 12.70 1.88 -24.36
CA ALA A 13 12.28 2.98 -23.51
C ALA A 13 10.79 3.21 -23.77
N GLY A 14 9.96 2.45 -23.05
CA GLY A 14 8.51 2.57 -23.11
C GLY A 14 8.11 3.96 -22.63
N CYS A 15 7.76 4.84 -23.58
CA CYS A 15 6.84 5.93 -23.29
C CYS A 15 5.57 5.26 -22.76
N ALA A 16 5.35 5.30 -21.44
CA ALA A 16 4.08 4.94 -20.87
C ALA A 16 3.03 5.85 -21.52
N THR A 17 2.24 5.30 -22.44
CA THR A 17 1.08 5.99 -22.98
C THR A 17 0.24 6.40 -21.78
N ALA A 18 -0.06 7.69 -21.65
CA ALA A 18 -0.98 8.16 -20.65
C ALA A 18 -2.29 7.41 -20.89
N ALA A 19 -2.62 6.46 -20.00
CA ALA A 19 -3.80 5.64 -20.16
C ALA A 19 -5.03 6.56 -20.29
N ASP A 20 -5.86 6.33 -21.31
CA ASP A 20 -7.03 7.16 -21.59
C ASP A 20 -7.99 7.15 -20.39
N ARG A 21 -8.39 8.36 -19.98
CA ARG A 21 -9.23 8.67 -18.81
C ARG A 21 -10.54 9.37 -19.20
N SER A 22 -10.76 9.64 -20.49
CA SER A 22 -11.89 10.41 -21.00
C SER A 22 -13.25 9.73 -20.77
N GLU A 23 -13.26 8.42 -20.55
CA GLU A 23 -14.49 7.62 -20.38
C GLU A 23 -14.88 7.37 -18.91
N VAL A 24 -14.12 7.86 -17.93
CA VAL A 24 -14.37 7.60 -16.51
C VAL A 24 -15.53 8.48 -15.99
N PRO A 25 -16.61 7.90 -15.46
CA PRO A 25 -17.76 8.68 -14.99
C PRO A 25 -17.44 9.43 -13.69
N ARG A 26 -18.08 10.60 -13.50
CA ARG A 26 -18.06 11.29 -12.20
C ARG A 26 -18.72 10.42 -11.14
N TRP A 27 -18.14 10.37 -9.95
CA TRP A 27 -18.64 9.57 -8.83
C TRP A 27 -18.73 10.41 -7.56
N THR A 28 -19.87 10.31 -6.87
CA THR A 28 -19.99 10.84 -5.50
C THR A 28 -19.74 9.70 -4.55
N SER A 29 -18.73 9.85 -3.67
CA SER A 29 -18.36 8.80 -2.75
C SER A 29 -19.51 8.43 -1.82
N ARG A 30 -19.71 7.13 -1.65
CA ARG A 30 -20.64 6.50 -0.70
C ARG A 30 -19.90 5.86 0.46
N ALA A 31 -18.62 6.17 0.65
CA ALA A 31 -17.85 5.69 1.79
C ALA A 31 -18.27 6.38 3.10
N ILE A 32 -17.95 5.79 4.25
CA ILE A 32 -18.03 6.48 5.55
C ILE A 32 -17.12 7.72 5.57
N PRO A 33 -17.38 8.75 6.40
CA PRO A 33 -16.59 9.99 6.41
C PRO A 33 -15.07 9.79 6.52
N GLU A 34 -14.63 8.87 7.37
CA GLU A 34 -13.23 8.52 7.62
C GLU A 34 -12.52 7.95 6.38
N ALA A 35 -13.31 7.39 5.46
CA ALA A 35 -12.87 6.71 4.26
C ALA A 35 -12.99 7.56 2.98
N ARG A 36 -13.52 8.80 3.05
CA ARG A 36 -13.72 9.67 1.88
C ARG A 36 -12.47 10.42 1.44
N GLY A 37 -11.47 10.52 2.31
CA GLY A 37 -10.28 11.31 2.01
C GLY A 37 -10.44 12.81 2.26
N ASP A 38 -11.51 13.21 2.94
CA ASP A 38 -11.87 14.61 3.18
C ASP A 38 -10.80 15.34 4.03
N VAL A 39 -10.67 16.65 3.79
CA VAL A 39 -9.82 17.56 4.57
C VAL A 39 -10.66 18.77 4.95
N HIS A 40 -10.75 19.08 6.24
CA HIS A 40 -11.41 20.29 6.73
C HIS A 40 -10.41 21.29 7.29
N THR A 41 -10.86 22.52 7.51
CA THR A 41 -10.05 23.56 8.15
C THR A 41 -10.56 23.79 9.57
N ALA A 42 -9.67 23.70 10.56
CA ALA A 42 -9.93 24.03 11.95
C ALA A 42 -8.76 24.87 12.48
N ASP A 43 -9.05 25.99 13.13
CA ASP A 43 -8.06 26.94 13.69
C ASP A 43 -6.97 27.36 12.69
N GLY A 44 -7.36 27.61 11.45
CA GLY A 44 -6.44 27.98 10.36
C GLY A 44 -5.53 26.86 9.86
N ARG A 45 -5.69 25.62 10.38
CA ARG A 45 -4.95 24.44 9.96
C ARG A 45 -5.84 23.50 9.16
N ARG A 46 -5.27 22.92 8.10
CA ARG A 46 -5.92 21.87 7.32
C ARG A 46 -5.68 20.52 7.99
N ILE A 47 -6.75 19.79 8.25
CA ILE A 47 -6.76 18.52 9.00
C ILE A 47 -7.50 17.49 8.16
N ALA A 48 -6.84 16.36 7.90
CA ALA A 48 -7.45 15.25 7.19
C ALA A 48 -8.41 14.48 8.11
N VAL A 49 -9.60 14.17 7.60
CA VAL A 49 -10.57 13.27 8.24
C VAL A 49 -10.13 11.84 7.93
N ARG A 50 -9.90 11.04 8.98
CA ARG A 50 -9.29 9.70 8.91
C ARG A 50 -9.87 8.78 9.96
N TYR A 51 -9.60 7.48 9.81
CA TYR A 51 -9.88 6.50 10.84
C TYR A 51 -9.18 6.85 12.17
N PRO A 52 -9.78 6.49 13.32
CA PRO A 52 -9.16 6.71 14.62
C PRO A 52 -7.72 6.17 14.71
N GLY A 53 -6.82 6.98 15.27
CA GLY A 53 -5.40 6.64 15.45
C GLY A 53 -4.53 6.76 14.20
N TRP A 54 -5.08 7.21 13.07
CA TRP A 54 -4.28 7.50 11.87
C TRP A 54 -3.82 8.96 11.89
N THR A 55 -2.73 9.27 11.19
CA THR A 55 -2.23 10.64 11.08
C THR A 55 -3.26 11.54 10.40
N THR A 56 -3.57 12.68 11.01
CA THR A 56 -4.48 13.70 10.48
C THR A 56 -3.75 14.81 9.72
N GLN A 57 -2.44 14.68 9.53
CA GLN A 57 -1.64 15.64 8.78
C GLN A 57 -2.13 15.74 7.33
N ASP A 58 -2.27 16.98 6.85
CA ASP A 58 -2.58 17.25 5.45
C ASP A 58 -1.31 17.19 4.58
N PHE A 59 -1.34 16.31 3.58
CA PHE A 59 -0.29 16.18 2.57
C PHE A 59 -0.69 16.82 1.23
N GLY A 60 -1.60 17.79 1.24
CA GLY A 60 -2.13 18.49 0.07
C GLY A 60 -1.08 19.23 -0.79
N ARG A 61 0.17 19.35 -0.34
CA ARG A 61 1.28 19.82 -1.18
C ARG A 61 1.78 18.76 -2.18
N PHE A 62 1.48 17.48 -1.96
CA PHE A 62 1.99 16.38 -2.75
C PHE A 62 0.92 15.76 -3.64
N ARG A 63 1.34 15.35 -4.84
CA ARG A 63 0.48 14.61 -5.75
C ARG A 63 0.04 13.28 -5.14
N THR A 64 -1.16 12.87 -5.53
CA THR A 64 -1.86 11.66 -5.13
C THR A 64 -1.99 10.69 -6.29
N TYR A 65 -2.71 9.58 -6.07
CA TYR A 65 -3.07 8.66 -7.14
C TYR A 65 -4.23 9.12 -8.01
N ALA A 66 -4.98 10.18 -7.62
CA ALA A 66 -6.13 10.63 -8.38
C ALA A 66 -5.77 10.90 -9.84
N TYR A 67 -6.67 10.53 -10.75
CA TYR A 67 -6.45 10.63 -12.19
C TYR A 67 -6.52 12.07 -12.71
N ASP A 68 -7.20 12.96 -12.00
CA ASP A 68 -7.27 14.38 -12.29
C ASP A 68 -6.19 15.21 -11.54
N ASP A 69 -5.35 14.57 -10.74
CA ASP A 69 -4.28 15.25 -10.02
C ASP A 69 -3.13 15.65 -10.95
N ALA A 70 -3.17 16.90 -11.37
CA ALA A 70 -2.18 17.51 -12.27
C ALA A 70 -0.90 17.98 -11.56
N ARG A 71 -0.77 17.82 -10.24
CA ARG A 71 0.44 18.25 -9.53
C ARG A 71 1.68 17.51 -10.05
N PRO A 72 2.79 18.22 -10.32
CA PRO A 72 3.98 17.60 -10.88
C PRO A 72 4.65 16.66 -9.88
N ALA A 73 5.48 15.75 -10.39
CA ALA A 73 6.46 15.07 -9.55
C ALA A 73 7.37 16.11 -8.86
N PRO A 74 7.77 15.92 -7.61
CA PRO A 74 8.74 16.80 -6.98
C PRO A 74 10.05 16.84 -7.78
N ALA A 75 10.53 18.03 -8.09
CA ALA A 75 11.76 18.22 -8.86
C ALA A 75 12.96 17.56 -8.20
N VAL A 76 13.89 17.06 -9.01
CA VAL A 76 15.18 16.55 -8.54
C VAL A 76 16.08 17.73 -8.19
N GLN A 77 16.69 17.72 -7.01
CA GLN A 77 17.49 18.83 -6.49
C GLN A 77 18.94 18.43 -6.24
N ARG A 78 19.88 19.18 -6.82
CA ARG A 78 21.29 19.12 -6.38
C ARG A 78 21.48 20.04 -5.19
N ALA A 79 22.27 19.61 -4.21
CA ALA A 79 22.62 20.41 -3.05
C ALA A 79 24.01 20.05 -2.53
N THR A 80 24.66 21.03 -1.91
CA THR A 80 25.92 20.89 -1.19
C THR A 80 25.69 21.21 0.29
N PRO A 81 26.48 20.60 1.20
CA PRO A 81 26.42 20.95 2.61
C PRO A 81 26.74 22.45 2.77
N PRO A 82 25.93 23.22 3.54
CA PRO A 82 26.26 24.60 3.84
C PRO A 82 27.57 24.66 4.65
N PRO A 83 28.52 25.55 4.29
CA PRO A 83 29.88 25.55 4.85
C PRO A 83 29.95 25.97 6.32
N ASP A 84 28.91 26.61 6.83
CA ASP A 84 28.76 27.12 8.20
C ASP A 84 28.15 26.10 9.17
N LEU A 85 27.61 24.98 8.66
CA LEU A 85 27.00 23.95 9.49
C LEU A 85 28.01 22.88 9.87
N VAL A 86 28.08 22.59 11.17
CA VAL A 86 28.92 21.51 11.72
C VAL A 86 28.03 20.38 12.21
N GLY A 87 28.29 19.17 11.74
CA GLY A 87 27.52 17.98 12.11
C GLY A 87 27.88 17.42 13.48
N ASP A 88 26.87 16.96 14.19
CA ASP A 88 27.00 16.24 15.46
C ASP A 88 26.53 14.79 15.29
N ALA A 89 27.46 13.85 15.47
CA ALA A 89 27.17 12.42 15.31
C ALA A 89 26.16 11.88 16.33
N SER A 90 26.07 12.44 17.52
CA SER A 90 25.11 12.02 18.55
C SER A 90 23.70 12.44 18.15
N ARG A 91 23.53 13.67 17.67
CA ARG A 91 22.25 14.14 17.11
C ARG A 91 21.88 13.36 15.84
N GLY A 92 22.86 13.07 14.99
CA GLY A 92 22.69 12.25 13.79
C GLY A 92 22.19 10.85 14.11
N ARG A 93 22.80 10.19 15.10
CA ARG A 93 22.38 8.86 15.56
C ARG A 93 20.95 8.90 16.13
N ALA A 94 20.64 9.88 16.98
CA ALA A 94 19.30 10.02 17.54
C ALA A 94 18.24 10.19 16.42
N LEU A 95 18.54 11.00 15.41
CA LEU A 95 17.67 11.18 14.25
C LEU A 95 17.55 9.92 13.39
N PHE A 96 18.65 9.17 13.19
CA PHE A 96 18.64 7.90 12.44
C PHE A 96 17.70 6.84 13.07
N LEU A 97 17.56 6.88 14.40
CA LEU A 97 16.68 5.99 15.17
C LEU A 97 15.25 6.53 15.32
N ASP A 98 14.99 7.80 14.98
CA ASP A 98 13.69 8.44 15.15
C ASP A 98 12.68 7.92 14.11
N ARG A 99 11.79 7.04 14.58
CA ARG A 99 10.74 6.42 13.75
C ARG A 99 9.70 7.40 13.23
N ALA A 100 9.50 8.55 13.89
CA ALA A 100 8.50 9.54 13.50
C ALA A 100 9.04 10.47 12.41
N LYS A 101 10.33 10.84 12.48
CA LYS A 101 10.92 11.86 11.60
C LYS A 101 11.74 11.29 10.45
N GLY A 102 12.64 10.35 10.75
CA GLY A 102 13.57 9.76 9.79
C GLY A 102 13.75 8.28 10.09
N PRO A 103 12.79 7.41 9.74
CA PRO A 103 12.81 5.98 10.10
C PRO A 103 13.85 5.20 9.29
N CYS A 104 15.13 5.62 9.34
CA CYS A 104 16.23 5.07 8.57
C CYS A 104 16.43 3.59 8.89
N THR A 105 16.31 3.20 10.17
CA THR A 105 16.34 1.80 10.63
C THR A 105 15.26 0.92 10.02
N GLY A 106 14.15 1.51 9.58
CA GLY A 106 13.12 0.79 8.85
C GLY A 106 13.63 0.23 7.52
N CYS A 107 14.62 0.87 6.90
CA CYS A 107 15.19 0.43 5.63
C CYS A 107 16.61 -0.11 5.76
N HIS A 108 17.41 0.45 6.67
CA HIS A 108 18.84 0.22 6.77
C HIS A 108 19.20 -0.50 8.06
N LEU A 109 20.18 -1.41 7.96
CA LEU A 109 20.90 -1.94 9.11
C LEU A 109 22.02 -0.97 9.52
N ALA A 110 22.24 -0.84 10.82
CA ALA A 110 23.36 -0.13 11.44
C ALA A 110 23.75 -0.84 12.73
N PRO A 111 24.93 -0.57 13.32
CA PRO A 111 25.39 -1.26 14.51
C PRO A 111 24.65 -0.76 15.76
N GLY A 112 24.33 -1.68 16.67
CA GLY A 112 23.72 -1.37 17.97
C GLY A 112 22.47 -2.20 18.25
N ASP A 113 22.26 -2.53 19.53
CA ASP A 113 21.14 -3.36 19.97
C ASP A 113 19.79 -2.65 19.95
N ASP A 114 19.82 -1.32 19.97
CA ASP A 114 18.68 -0.43 19.80
C ASP A 114 18.23 -0.27 18.34
N VAL A 115 19.00 -0.81 17.38
CA VAL A 115 18.64 -0.86 15.95
C VAL A 115 17.73 -2.06 15.68
N TRP A 116 16.62 -2.15 16.42
CA TRP A 116 15.68 -3.27 16.33
C TRP A 116 14.19 -2.80 16.27
N PRO A 117 13.37 -3.37 15.37
CA PRO A 117 13.77 -4.21 14.24
C PRO A 117 14.32 -3.38 13.08
N ALA A 118 15.52 -3.71 12.62
CA ALA A 118 16.11 -3.17 11.39
C ALA A 118 15.46 -3.77 10.15
N GLY A 119 15.49 -3.03 9.04
CA GLY A 119 15.09 -3.50 7.71
C GLY A 119 16.26 -3.82 6.78
N SER A 120 15.94 -4.47 5.66
CA SER A 120 16.86 -4.89 4.59
C SER A 120 16.48 -4.35 3.21
N VAL A 121 15.55 -3.39 3.14
CA VAL A 121 15.15 -2.74 1.88
C VAL A 121 16.29 -1.87 1.33
N GLY A 122 16.92 -1.09 2.20
CA GLY A 122 18.12 -0.32 1.92
C GLY A 122 19.39 -1.14 2.16
N PRO A 123 20.55 -0.66 1.67
CA PRO A 123 21.84 -1.28 1.96
C PRO A 123 22.16 -1.26 3.45
N ASP A 124 22.98 -2.21 3.89
CA ASP A 124 23.62 -2.20 5.20
C ASP A 124 24.58 -1.01 5.30
N LEU A 125 24.41 -0.19 6.33
CA LEU A 125 25.20 1.01 6.59
C LEU A 125 26.24 0.80 7.71
N SER A 126 26.34 -0.41 8.27
CA SER A 126 27.14 -0.70 9.46
C SER A 126 28.61 -0.29 9.37
N THR A 127 29.16 -0.25 8.16
CA THR A 127 30.56 0.11 7.89
C THR A 127 30.69 1.19 6.81
N ILE A 128 29.64 1.99 6.57
CA ILE A 128 29.65 2.98 5.48
C ILE A 128 30.78 4.01 5.62
N GLY A 129 31.21 4.33 6.84
CA GLY A 129 32.34 5.23 7.12
C GLY A 129 33.68 4.72 6.60
N ASP A 130 33.87 3.40 6.46
CA ASP A 130 35.09 2.82 5.89
C ASP A 130 35.25 3.11 4.40
N ARG A 131 34.13 3.43 3.71
CA ARG A 131 34.14 3.79 2.29
C ARG A 131 34.73 5.19 2.05
N LYS A 132 34.99 5.98 3.10
CA LYS A 132 35.57 7.33 3.05
C LYS A 132 34.89 8.25 2.01
N LEU A 133 33.56 8.13 1.90
CA LEU A 133 32.76 8.97 1.02
C LEU A 133 32.83 10.43 1.50
N THR A 134 32.90 11.37 0.55
CA THR A 134 32.98 12.79 0.88
C THR A 134 31.70 13.27 1.57
N GLU A 135 31.82 14.27 2.43
CA GLU A 135 30.67 14.90 3.07
C GLU A 135 29.64 15.39 2.04
N ALA A 136 30.11 16.04 0.97
CA ALA A 136 29.27 16.50 -0.12
C ALA A 136 28.48 15.36 -0.79
N TYR A 137 29.09 14.19 -0.98
CA TYR A 137 28.40 13.04 -1.55
C TYR A 137 27.31 12.51 -0.59
N LEU A 138 27.64 12.29 0.69
CA LEU A 138 26.68 11.79 1.68
C LEU A 138 25.52 12.77 1.89
N TYR A 139 25.82 14.07 1.95
CA TYR A 139 24.83 15.14 2.03
C TYR A 139 23.89 15.09 0.82
N GLN A 140 24.43 14.96 -0.40
CA GLN A 140 23.60 14.84 -1.61
C GLN A 140 22.72 13.59 -1.59
N GLN A 141 23.21 12.43 -1.10
CA GLN A 141 22.39 11.22 -1.00
C GLN A 141 21.22 11.37 -0.03
N LEU A 142 21.41 12.08 1.09
CA LEU A 142 20.35 12.36 2.06
C LEU A 142 19.43 13.49 1.59
N TRP A 143 19.96 14.48 0.87
CA TRP A 143 19.18 15.58 0.32
C TRP A 143 18.23 15.13 -0.80
N ASP A 144 18.82 14.51 -1.83
CA ASP A 144 18.09 13.96 -2.96
C ASP A 144 18.94 12.89 -3.67
N PRO A 145 18.73 11.60 -3.37
CA PRO A 145 19.49 10.52 -3.96
C PRO A 145 19.17 10.31 -5.45
N ARG A 146 18.08 10.92 -5.97
CA ARG A 146 17.68 10.80 -7.39
C ARG A 146 18.66 11.47 -8.33
N VAL A 147 19.48 12.38 -7.81
CA VAL A 147 20.60 12.99 -8.56
C VAL A 147 21.60 11.94 -9.03
N THR A 148 21.87 10.94 -8.20
CA THR A 148 22.82 9.85 -8.50
C THR A 148 22.09 8.60 -9.00
N PHE A 149 20.94 8.31 -8.41
CA PHE A 149 20.16 7.09 -8.66
C PHE A 149 18.70 7.46 -9.00
N PRO A 150 18.38 7.76 -10.28
CA PRO A 150 17.06 8.26 -10.66
C PRO A 150 15.88 7.35 -10.28
N SER A 151 16.11 6.04 -10.14
CA SER A 151 15.10 5.06 -9.76
C SER A 151 15.22 4.55 -8.31
N THR A 152 15.90 5.30 -7.44
CA THR A 152 16.07 4.94 -6.02
C THR A 152 14.75 4.91 -5.25
N ILE A 153 14.69 4.01 -4.27
CA ILE A 153 13.65 3.93 -3.24
C ILE A 153 13.93 4.94 -2.12
N MET A 154 15.17 5.36 -1.90
CA MET A 154 15.49 6.25 -0.79
C MET A 154 14.74 7.60 -0.94
N PRO A 155 13.94 8.03 0.06
CA PRO A 155 13.21 9.28 -0.02
C PRO A 155 14.15 10.49 -0.15
N PRO A 156 13.77 11.53 -0.92
CA PRO A 156 14.58 12.75 -1.04
C PRO A 156 14.33 13.69 0.15
N TRP A 157 14.87 13.33 1.31
CA TRP A 157 14.53 13.93 2.61
C TRP A 157 14.72 15.44 2.68
N GLY A 158 15.82 15.96 2.13
CA GLY A 158 16.11 17.39 2.10
C GLY A 158 15.27 18.13 1.07
N ALA A 159 15.16 17.60 -0.15
CA ALA A 159 14.40 18.23 -1.23
C ALA A 159 12.91 18.41 -0.88
N GLN A 160 12.36 17.52 -0.03
CA GLN A 160 10.97 17.56 0.44
C GLN A 160 10.79 18.31 1.77
N ARG A 161 11.90 18.83 2.32
CA ARG A 161 11.93 19.56 3.59
C ARG A 161 11.43 18.72 4.77
N VAL A 162 11.63 17.40 4.71
CA VAL A 162 11.37 16.51 5.84
C VAL A 162 12.48 16.68 6.88
N LEU A 163 13.72 16.78 6.39
CA LEU A 163 14.90 17.08 7.19
C LEU A 163 15.43 18.48 6.85
N THR A 164 15.87 19.19 7.87
CA THR A 164 16.57 20.48 7.71
C THR A 164 18.03 20.26 7.27
N PRO A 165 18.72 21.27 6.72
CA PRO A 165 20.15 21.16 6.40
C PRO A 165 21.00 20.69 7.58
N GLN A 166 20.82 21.28 8.78
CA GLN A 166 21.56 20.89 9.98
C GLN A 166 21.36 19.40 10.33
N GLN A 167 20.12 18.91 10.25
CA GLN A 167 19.82 17.52 10.51
C GLN A 167 20.48 16.56 9.52
N ILE A 168 20.62 16.97 8.25
CA ILE A 168 21.33 16.19 7.25
C ILE A 168 22.83 16.16 7.56
N VAL A 169 23.43 17.30 7.93
CA VAL A 169 24.86 17.34 8.31
C VAL A 169 25.13 16.50 9.57
N ASP A 170 24.21 16.53 10.56
CA ASP A 170 24.29 15.66 11.75
C ASP A 170 24.25 14.16 11.36
N LEU A 171 23.36 13.76 10.45
CA LEU A 171 23.31 12.40 9.91
C LEU A 171 24.59 12.02 9.17
N VAL A 172 25.15 12.92 8.35
CA VAL A 172 26.42 12.68 7.65
C VAL A 172 27.54 12.43 8.66
N ALA A 173 27.63 13.25 9.71
CA ALA A 173 28.62 13.07 10.78
C ALA A 173 28.47 11.69 11.44
N TYR A 174 27.25 11.26 11.76
CA TYR A 174 27.00 9.90 12.28
C TYR A 174 27.40 8.79 11.30
N LEU A 175 27.01 8.87 10.04
CA LEU A 175 27.35 7.85 9.04
C LEU A 175 28.86 7.70 8.88
N GLN A 176 29.63 8.79 8.99
CA GLN A 176 31.09 8.76 8.94
C GLN A 176 31.74 8.08 10.16
N THR A 177 31.04 7.97 11.29
CA THR A 177 31.51 7.21 12.47
C THR A 177 31.29 5.71 12.34
N LEU A 178 30.44 5.25 11.42
CA LEU A 178 30.12 3.82 11.25
C LEU A 178 31.26 3.08 10.53
N ARG A 179 32.18 2.53 11.31
CA ARG A 179 33.40 1.86 10.84
C ARG A 179 33.54 0.46 11.41
N GLY A 180 34.19 -0.40 10.65
CA GLY A 180 34.43 -1.78 11.02
C GLY A 180 35.63 -2.00 11.95
N PRO A 181 35.76 -3.22 12.52
CA PRO A 181 34.76 -4.28 12.44
C PRO A 181 33.56 -3.99 13.36
N ALA A 182 32.33 -4.13 12.83
CA ALA A 182 31.15 -4.13 13.68
C ALA A 182 31.11 -5.44 14.49
N PRO A 183 30.69 -5.42 15.77
CA PRO A 183 30.48 -6.65 16.52
C PRO A 183 29.55 -7.59 15.76
N PRO A 184 29.87 -8.90 15.68
CA PRO A 184 29.03 -9.85 14.96
C PRO A 184 27.66 -9.97 15.65
N GLU A 185 26.58 -9.84 14.87
CA GLU A 185 25.22 -10.12 15.35
C GLU A 185 25.10 -11.62 15.60
N LYS A 186 24.74 -11.99 16.83
CA LYS A 186 24.65 -13.38 17.29
C LYS A 186 23.24 -13.94 17.15
N ASP A 187 22.24 -13.06 17.13
CA ASP A 187 20.85 -13.45 16.95
C ASP A 187 20.46 -13.35 15.46
N PRO A 188 20.22 -14.49 14.77
CA PRO A 188 19.84 -14.48 13.36
C PRO A 188 18.50 -13.78 13.12
N ASP A 189 17.62 -13.70 14.12
CA ASP A 189 16.37 -12.96 14.01
C ASP A 189 16.61 -11.45 14.08
N ARG A 190 17.72 -10.99 14.66
CA ARG A 190 18.06 -9.55 14.72
C ARG A 190 18.53 -8.99 13.38
N ASN A 191 19.32 -9.76 12.64
CA ASN A 191 19.80 -9.38 11.31
C ASN A 191 18.70 -9.57 10.24
N PRO A 192 18.21 -8.50 9.59
CA PRO A 192 17.12 -8.58 8.61
C PRO A 192 17.48 -9.31 7.30
N PHE A 193 18.75 -9.65 7.08
CA PHE A 193 19.20 -10.47 5.95
C PHE A 193 19.16 -11.98 6.26
N THR A 194 19.17 -12.36 7.54
CA THR A 194 19.09 -13.76 8.00
C THR A 194 17.80 -14.07 8.75
N ARG A 195 17.04 -13.06 9.18
CA ARG A 195 15.81 -13.18 9.95
C ARG A 195 14.83 -14.11 9.25
N ARG A 196 14.26 -15.02 10.02
CA ARG A 196 13.26 -15.97 9.51
C ARG A 196 12.02 -15.22 9.02
N LYS A 197 11.56 -15.60 7.83
CA LYS A 197 10.32 -15.05 7.25
C LYS A 197 9.12 -15.58 8.05
N PRO A 198 8.16 -14.73 8.48
CA PRO A 198 6.98 -15.20 9.19
C PRO A 198 6.18 -16.19 8.34
N VAL A 199 5.71 -17.28 8.95
CA VAL A 199 4.93 -18.34 8.28
C VAL A 199 3.43 -18.02 8.20
N GLY A 200 3.01 -16.82 8.64
CA GLY A 200 1.60 -16.42 8.72
C GLY A 200 0.96 -16.79 10.07
N PHE A 201 -0.37 -16.84 10.10
CA PHE A 201 -1.18 -17.08 11.31
C PHE A 201 -1.87 -18.46 11.31
N GLY A 202 -1.34 -19.42 10.54
CA GLY A 202 -1.99 -20.72 10.35
C GLY A 202 -3.09 -20.67 9.29
N ASP A 203 -4.12 -21.51 9.47
CA ASP A 203 -5.28 -21.55 8.58
C ASP A 203 -6.12 -20.27 8.75
N ASN A 204 -6.34 -19.57 7.64
CA ASN A 204 -7.16 -18.37 7.62
C ASN A 204 -8.63 -18.65 7.98
N LEU A 205 -9.13 -19.86 7.72
CA LEU A 205 -10.53 -20.22 7.89
C LEU A 205 -10.82 -20.91 9.23
N ASP A 206 -9.82 -21.04 10.10
CA ASP A 206 -10.01 -21.56 11.45
C ASP A 206 -10.60 -20.46 12.35
N PRO A 207 -11.85 -20.59 12.80
CA PRO A 207 -12.51 -19.57 13.63
C PRO A 207 -11.88 -19.41 15.01
N THR A 208 -11.08 -20.37 15.48
CA THR A 208 -10.34 -20.26 16.75
C THR A 208 -9.14 -19.32 16.63
N ASN A 209 -8.61 -19.14 15.41
CA ASN A 209 -7.48 -18.28 15.10
C ASN A 209 -7.91 -16.96 14.44
N ASN A 210 -9.00 -16.97 13.66
CA ASN A 210 -9.47 -15.82 12.89
C ASN A 210 -10.89 -15.38 13.28
N PRO A 211 -11.02 -14.36 14.16
CA PRO A 211 -12.32 -13.81 14.56
C PRO A 211 -13.17 -13.28 13.40
N ALA A 212 -12.57 -12.95 12.25
CA ALA A 212 -13.34 -12.48 11.09
C ALA A 212 -14.24 -13.57 10.50
N VAL A 213 -13.92 -14.87 10.69
CA VAL A 213 -14.79 -15.96 10.24
C VAL A 213 -16.16 -15.86 10.91
N VAL A 214 -16.16 -15.70 12.24
CA VAL A 214 -17.40 -15.54 13.03
C VAL A 214 -18.17 -14.30 12.59
N ARG A 215 -17.49 -13.17 12.38
CA ARG A 215 -18.14 -11.94 11.86
C ARG A 215 -18.79 -12.14 10.50
N ALA A 216 -18.12 -12.85 9.60
CA ALA A 216 -18.65 -13.15 8.28
C ALA A 216 -19.87 -14.07 8.36
N GLU A 217 -19.90 -15.02 9.30
CA GLU A 217 -21.06 -15.89 9.53
C GLU A 217 -22.23 -15.14 10.16
N ASP A 218 -21.96 -14.26 11.14
CA ASP A 218 -22.97 -13.43 11.80
C ASP A 218 -23.66 -12.45 10.82
N ALA A 219 -22.98 -12.07 9.74
CA ALA A 219 -23.55 -11.25 8.66
C ALA A 219 -24.73 -11.91 7.94
N GLU A 220 -24.98 -13.22 8.12
CA GLU A 220 -26.20 -13.88 7.66
C GLU A 220 -27.44 -13.27 8.34
N THR A 221 -27.31 -12.72 9.56
CA THR A 221 -28.39 -11.95 10.21
C THR A 221 -28.75 -10.71 9.40
N LEU A 222 -27.73 -9.96 8.94
CA LEU A 222 -27.92 -8.78 8.11
C LEU A 222 -28.49 -9.14 6.73
N TRP A 223 -28.04 -10.25 6.14
CA TRP A 223 -28.58 -10.80 4.87
C TRP A 223 -30.10 -11.02 4.93
N ASN A 224 -30.61 -11.47 6.08
CA ASN A 224 -32.03 -11.76 6.29
C ASN A 224 -32.84 -10.55 6.79
N ALA A 225 -32.18 -9.51 7.32
CA ALA A 225 -32.84 -8.34 7.86
C ALA A 225 -33.54 -7.51 6.79
N ARG A 226 -34.82 -7.15 7.03
CA ARG A 226 -35.55 -6.25 6.13
C ARG A 226 -34.99 -4.83 6.26
N GLY A 227 -34.75 -4.19 5.12
CA GLY A 227 -34.45 -2.77 5.02
C GLY A 227 -35.72 -1.90 5.03
N PRO A 228 -35.56 -0.56 5.02
CA PRO A 228 -36.67 0.40 4.95
C PRO A 228 -37.69 0.18 3.83
N ALA A 229 -37.29 -0.42 2.70
CA ALA A 229 -38.21 -0.78 1.61
C ALA A 229 -39.01 -2.07 1.89
N GLY A 230 -38.91 -2.64 3.09
CA GLY A 230 -39.60 -3.86 3.48
C GLY A 230 -39.05 -5.13 2.85
N LYS A 231 -37.89 -5.09 2.18
CA LYS A 231 -37.21 -6.22 1.54
C LYS A 231 -35.87 -6.55 2.20
N SER A 232 -35.43 -7.80 2.14
CA SER A 232 -34.08 -8.25 2.52
C SER A 232 -33.34 -8.87 1.33
N CYS A 233 -32.04 -9.13 1.47
CA CYS A 233 -31.26 -9.82 0.44
C CYS A 233 -31.87 -11.19 0.11
N ALA A 234 -32.32 -11.90 1.14
CA ALA A 234 -32.92 -13.23 1.03
C ALA A 234 -34.22 -13.27 0.20
N ASP A 235 -34.97 -12.16 0.11
CA ASP A 235 -36.19 -12.09 -0.71
C ASP A 235 -35.88 -12.22 -2.22
N CYS A 236 -34.68 -11.85 -2.66
CA CYS A 236 -34.24 -11.92 -4.06
C CYS A 236 -33.18 -13.01 -4.30
N HIS A 237 -32.36 -13.31 -3.29
CA HIS A 237 -31.25 -14.26 -3.35
C HIS A 237 -31.52 -15.46 -2.41
N SER A 238 -32.20 -16.48 -2.95
CA SER A 238 -32.65 -17.62 -2.15
C SER A 238 -31.51 -18.56 -1.73
N GLY A 239 -31.65 -19.20 -0.57
CA GLY A 239 -30.71 -20.20 -0.06
C GLY A 239 -29.64 -19.69 0.91
N GLY A 240 -29.72 -18.43 1.34
CA GLY A 240 -28.78 -17.80 2.28
C GLY A 240 -27.51 -17.27 1.61
N GLY A 241 -26.79 -16.37 2.27
CA GLY A 241 -25.65 -15.64 1.70
C GLY A 241 -24.54 -16.57 1.21
N ARG A 242 -24.21 -17.61 2.00
CA ARG A 242 -23.19 -18.61 1.65
C ARG A 242 -23.52 -19.45 0.40
N LYS A 243 -24.79 -19.67 0.07
CA LYS A 243 -25.19 -20.51 -1.08
C LYS A 243 -25.57 -19.68 -2.29
N ALA A 244 -26.34 -18.62 -2.09
CA ALA A 244 -26.96 -17.84 -3.15
C ALA A 244 -25.93 -17.15 -4.05
N LEU A 245 -24.75 -16.82 -3.52
CA LEU A 245 -23.71 -16.06 -4.22
C LEU A 245 -22.43 -16.85 -4.47
N ARG A 246 -22.47 -18.17 -4.27
CA ARG A 246 -21.33 -19.03 -4.57
C ARG A 246 -20.92 -18.90 -6.05
N GLY A 247 -19.65 -18.62 -6.28
CA GLY A 247 -19.09 -18.41 -7.63
C GLY A 247 -19.19 -16.97 -8.15
N VAL A 248 -19.81 -16.05 -7.41
CA VAL A 248 -19.85 -14.63 -7.79
C VAL A 248 -18.51 -13.95 -7.50
N ALA A 249 -17.98 -14.14 -6.29
CA ALA A 249 -16.80 -13.43 -5.82
C ALA A 249 -15.50 -13.65 -6.62
N PRO A 250 -15.22 -14.83 -7.20
CA PRO A 250 -14.01 -15.03 -8.00
C PRO A 250 -13.91 -14.11 -9.22
N HIS A 251 -15.04 -13.55 -9.67
CA HIS A 251 -15.10 -12.64 -10.81
C HIS A 251 -15.07 -11.15 -10.41
N TYR A 252 -14.77 -10.82 -9.15
CA TYR A 252 -14.63 -9.45 -8.67
C TYR A 252 -13.17 -9.13 -8.26
N PRO A 253 -12.71 -7.87 -8.42
CA PRO A 253 -13.43 -6.73 -9.00
C PRO A 253 -13.72 -6.89 -10.49
N ARG A 254 -14.77 -6.22 -10.99
CA ARG A 254 -15.15 -6.25 -12.40
C ARG A 254 -15.68 -4.92 -12.89
N TYR A 255 -15.62 -4.73 -14.21
CA TYR A 255 -16.37 -3.67 -14.86
C TYR A 255 -17.88 -3.95 -14.75
N VAL A 256 -18.63 -2.97 -14.25
CA VAL A 256 -20.08 -3.02 -14.10
C VAL A 256 -20.71 -2.06 -15.12
N PRO A 257 -21.29 -2.57 -16.23
CA PRO A 257 -21.78 -1.72 -17.32
C PRO A 257 -22.79 -0.64 -16.90
N ALA A 258 -23.68 -0.96 -15.97
CA ALA A 258 -24.68 -0.02 -15.46
C ALA A 258 -24.06 1.25 -14.84
N TYR A 259 -22.88 1.12 -14.22
CA TYR A 259 -22.15 2.22 -13.61
C TYR A 259 -20.97 2.70 -14.45
N ARG A 260 -20.68 2.02 -15.57
CA ARG A 260 -19.57 2.30 -16.48
C ARG A 260 -18.21 2.40 -15.78
N ARG A 261 -17.97 1.55 -14.78
CA ARG A 261 -16.75 1.57 -13.98
C ARG A 261 -16.41 0.20 -13.39
N VAL A 262 -15.16 0.01 -12.99
CA VAL A 262 -14.76 -1.12 -12.15
C VAL A 262 -15.29 -0.90 -10.74
N MET A 263 -15.78 -1.99 -10.13
CA MET A 263 -16.32 -2.01 -8.77
C MET A 263 -15.87 -3.30 -8.07
N SER A 264 -15.52 -3.20 -6.79
CA SER A 264 -15.48 -4.35 -5.88
C SER A 264 -16.91 -4.76 -5.47
N ILE A 265 -17.00 -5.81 -4.65
CA ILE A 265 -18.27 -6.23 -4.06
C ILE A 265 -18.75 -5.17 -3.08
N GLU A 266 -17.84 -4.60 -2.28
CA GLU A 266 -18.10 -3.54 -1.31
C GLU A 266 -18.65 -2.28 -1.98
N ASP A 267 -18.05 -1.88 -3.12
CA ASP A 267 -18.54 -0.77 -3.95
C ASP A 267 -19.96 -1.05 -4.48
N PHE A 268 -20.22 -2.28 -4.92
CA PHE A 268 -21.52 -2.68 -5.47
C PHE A 268 -22.62 -2.75 -4.40
N LEU A 269 -22.28 -3.22 -3.19
CA LEU A 269 -23.20 -3.23 -2.05
C LEU A 269 -23.69 -1.82 -1.69
N ALA A 270 -22.80 -0.81 -1.75
CA ALA A 270 -23.11 0.57 -1.40
C ALA A 270 -24.08 1.28 -2.36
N VAL A 271 -24.32 0.71 -3.54
CA VAL A 271 -25.35 1.18 -4.48
C VAL A 271 -26.57 0.25 -4.48
N HIS A 272 -26.34 -1.05 -4.50
CA HIS A 272 -27.39 -2.05 -4.67
C HIS A 272 -28.32 -2.15 -3.46
N ALA A 273 -27.78 -2.13 -2.24
CA ALA A 273 -28.61 -2.26 -1.03
C ALA A 273 -29.57 -1.07 -0.83
N PRO A 274 -29.14 0.20 -0.99
CA PRO A 274 -30.06 1.34 -0.98
C PRO A 274 -31.15 1.22 -2.06
N GLU A 275 -30.79 0.83 -3.28
CA GLU A 275 -31.71 0.78 -4.42
C GLU A 275 -32.79 -0.32 -4.29
N THR A 276 -32.48 -1.43 -3.63
CA THR A 276 -33.35 -2.61 -3.59
C THR A 276 -34.04 -2.84 -2.24
N THR A 277 -33.34 -2.55 -1.14
CA THR A 277 -33.85 -2.77 0.22
C THR A 277 -34.07 -1.46 0.98
N GLY A 278 -33.61 -0.32 0.44
CA GLY A 278 -33.61 0.97 1.12
C GLY A 278 -32.57 1.09 2.24
N ARG A 279 -31.73 0.06 2.45
CA ARG A 279 -30.72 0.06 3.52
C ARG A 279 -29.43 0.66 3.00
N GLU A 280 -28.95 1.70 3.68
CA GLU A 280 -27.61 2.23 3.46
C GLU A 280 -26.55 1.22 3.92
N LEU A 281 -25.59 0.94 3.02
CA LEU A 281 -24.39 0.15 3.31
C LEU A 281 -23.15 0.90 2.83
N PRO A 282 -22.77 2.03 3.48
CA PRO A 282 -21.64 2.83 3.04
C PRO A 282 -20.36 1.98 2.94
N VAL A 283 -19.53 2.24 1.93
CA VAL A 283 -18.23 1.58 1.79
C VAL A 283 -17.40 1.82 3.05
N GLU A 284 -16.70 0.79 3.53
CA GLU A 284 -15.95 0.77 4.81
C GLU A 284 -16.79 0.79 6.10
N SER A 285 -18.12 0.79 6.02
CA SER A 285 -18.94 0.53 7.21
C SER A 285 -18.80 -0.93 7.66
N ALA A 286 -18.98 -1.20 8.96
CA ALA A 286 -18.89 -2.56 9.51
C ALA A 286 -19.83 -3.53 8.78
N ASP A 287 -21.10 -3.14 8.60
CA ASP A 287 -22.11 -3.92 7.88
C ASP A 287 -21.70 -4.22 6.42
N ASN A 288 -21.11 -3.24 5.72
CA ASN A 288 -20.64 -3.44 4.34
C ASN A 288 -19.47 -4.43 4.29
N VAL A 289 -18.48 -4.28 5.17
CA VAL A 289 -17.30 -5.16 5.21
C VAL A 289 -17.69 -6.58 5.64
N ASP A 290 -18.52 -6.73 6.67
CA ASP A 290 -18.98 -8.04 7.15
C ASP A 290 -19.82 -8.78 6.10
N LEU A 291 -20.75 -8.08 5.42
CA LEU A 291 -21.51 -8.65 4.30
C LEU A 291 -20.60 -8.97 3.11
N GLY A 292 -19.63 -8.12 2.79
CA GLY A 292 -18.61 -8.38 1.78
C GLY A 292 -17.80 -9.65 2.06
N MET A 293 -17.44 -9.88 3.33
CA MET A 293 -16.78 -11.12 3.77
C MET A 293 -17.69 -12.33 3.58
N LEU A 294 -18.96 -12.29 4.01
CA LEU A 294 -19.92 -13.38 3.80
C LEU A 294 -20.03 -13.78 2.33
N ILE A 295 -20.17 -12.78 1.45
CA ILE A 295 -20.29 -13.00 0.00
C ILE A 295 -19.02 -13.62 -0.56
N LYS A 296 -17.84 -13.13 -0.18
CA LYS A 296 -16.56 -13.68 -0.67
C LYS A 296 -16.29 -15.09 -0.13
N MET A 297 -16.58 -15.33 1.14
CA MET A 297 -16.47 -16.63 1.82
C MET A 297 -17.37 -17.70 1.18
N SER A 298 -18.48 -17.32 0.53
CA SER A 298 -19.32 -18.26 -0.25
C SER A 298 -18.57 -18.99 -1.36
N SER A 299 -17.42 -18.45 -1.79
CA SER A 299 -16.66 -18.88 -2.95
C SER A 299 -15.26 -19.40 -2.59
N ASP A 300 -14.96 -19.62 -1.32
CA ASP A 300 -13.67 -20.18 -0.90
C ASP A 300 -13.36 -21.50 -1.62
N GLY A 301 -12.08 -21.68 -1.93
CA GLY A 301 -11.59 -22.81 -2.71
C GLY A 301 -11.82 -22.71 -4.22
N LEU A 302 -12.73 -21.84 -4.70
CA LEU A 302 -12.86 -21.58 -6.14
C LEU A 302 -11.68 -20.74 -6.65
N PRO A 303 -11.22 -20.98 -7.88
CA PRO A 303 -10.13 -20.20 -8.46
C PRO A 303 -10.59 -18.77 -8.74
N VAL A 304 -9.81 -17.77 -8.34
CA VAL A 304 -9.97 -16.38 -8.78
C VAL A 304 -9.95 -16.33 -10.31
N ALA A 305 -10.88 -15.59 -10.90
CA ALA A 305 -11.12 -15.54 -12.34
C ALA A 305 -11.65 -14.16 -12.75
N VAL A 306 -10.92 -13.10 -12.38
CA VAL A 306 -11.23 -11.75 -12.84
C VAL A 306 -10.98 -11.62 -14.33
N ASP A 307 -11.84 -10.86 -15.01
CA ASP A 307 -11.70 -10.61 -16.43
C ASP A 307 -10.46 -9.74 -16.71
N THR A 308 -9.57 -10.24 -17.55
CA THR A 308 -8.37 -9.54 -18.03
C THR A 308 -8.39 -9.32 -19.55
N THR A 309 -9.49 -9.71 -20.20
CA THR A 309 -9.57 -9.92 -21.65
C THR A 309 -10.58 -9.03 -22.35
N SER A 310 -11.62 -8.54 -21.67
CA SER A 310 -12.50 -7.56 -22.29
C SER A 310 -11.77 -6.22 -22.50
N ALA A 311 -12.24 -5.43 -23.47
CA ALA A 311 -11.73 -4.08 -23.69
C ALA A 311 -11.78 -3.19 -22.43
N PRO A 312 -12.90 -3.07 -21.69
CA PRO A 312 -12.95 -2.26 -20.48
C PRO A 312 -12.03 -2.80 -19.37
N ALA A 313 -11.93 -4.13 -19.22
CA ALA A 313 -11.02 -4.72 -18.24
C ALA A 313 -9.55 -4.41 -18.55
N ARG A 314 -9.10 -4.57 -19.81
CA ARG A 314 -7.73 -4.21 -20.20
C ARG A 314 -7.41 -2.73 -19.97
N ALA A 315 -8.36 -1.84 -20.28
CA ALA A 315 -8.18 -0.40 -20.06
C ALA A 315 -8.04 -0.08 -18.56
N ALA A 316 -8.89 -0.68 -17.72
CA ALA A 316 -8.81 -0.55 -16.27
C ALA A 316 -7.50 -1.13 -15.70
N ILE A 317 -7.09 -2.32 -16.15
CA ILE A 317 -5.81 -2.94 -15.74
C ILE A 317 -4.63 -2.06 -16.10
N ALA A 318 -4.61 -1.47 -17.30
CA ALA A 318 -3.55 -0.54 -17.70
C ALA A 318 -3.50 0.71 -16.81
N ARG A 319 -4.64 1.27 -16.45
CA ARG A 319 -4.72 2.40 -15.50
C ARG A 319 -4.32 2.01 -14.09
N GLY A 320 -4.74 0.85 -13.60
CA GLY A 320 -4.33 0.28 -12.31
C GLY A 320 -2.83 0.00 -12.24
N GLN A 321 -2.24 -0.52 -13.33
CA GLN A 321 -0.79 -0.68 -13.47
C GLN A 321 -0.08 0.66 -13.41
N ALA A 322 -0.58 1.67 -14.13
CA ALA A 322 -0.01 3.02 -14.07
C ALA A 322 -0.04 3.58 -12.64
N THR A 323 -1.13 3.36 -11.89
CA THR A 323 -1.22 3.70 -10.46
C THR A 323 -0.15 2.96 -9.65
N PHE A 324 0.01 1.64 -9.83
CA PHE A 324 0.96 0.81 -9.08
C PHE A 324 2.42 1.27 -9.22
N TYR A 325 2.80 1.80 -10.39
CA TYR A 325 4.15 2.33 -10.65
C TYR A 325 4.28 3.85 -10.46
N LYS A 326 3.21 4.59 -10.15
CA LYS A 326 3.24 6.05 -9.98
C LYS A 326 3.87 6.40 -8.62
N ARG A 327 4.98 7.14 -8.64
CA ARG A 327 5.58 7.68 -7.39
C ARG A 327 4.75 8.85 -6.86
N VAL A 328 4.36 8.87 -5.60
CA VAL A 328 3.47 9.90 -5.01
C VAL A 328 3.87 10.21 -3.57
N GLY A 329 3.21 11.20 -2.98
CA GLY A 329 3.42 11.59 -1.58
C GLY A 329 4.75 12.26 -1.29
N GLU A 330 4.92 12.65 -0.04
CA GLU A 330 6.13 13.25 0.52
C GLU A 330 7.38 12.41 0.27
N ARG A 331 7.26 11.08 0.42
CA ARG A 331 8.41 10.17 0.28
C ARG A 331 8.73 9.81 -1.16
N ASN A 332 7.93 10.27 -2.13
CA ASN A 332 8.12 10.00 -3.57
C ASN A 332 8.21 8.49 -3.91
N HIS A 333 7.30 7.71 -3.33
CA HIS A 333 7.24 6.26 -3.44
C HIS A 333 6.10 5.78 -4.32
N ALA A 334 6.29 4.63 -4.96
CA ALA A 334 5.23 3.88 -5.64
C ALA A 334 4.99 2.54 -4.92
N CYS A 335 3.82 1.92 -5.12
CA CYS A 335 3.54 0.57 -4.64
C CYS A 335 4.63 -0.42 -5.10
N ALA A 336 5.08 -0.28 -6.35
CA ALA A 336 6.13 -1.09 -6.95
C ALA A 336 7.47 -1.03 -6.21
N ASP A 337 7.81 0.08 -5.54
CA ASP A 337 9.09 0.18 -4.81
C ASP A 337 9.19 -0.82 -3.65
N CYS A 338 8.05 -1.20 -3.08
CA CYS A 338 7.98 -2.10 -1.94
C CYS A 338 7.50 -3.50 -2.32
N HIS A 339 6.68 -3.63 -3.36
CA HIS A 339 5.93 -4.85 -3.66
C HIS A 339 6.40 -5.61 -4.91
N THR A 340 7.45 -5.16 -5.61
CA THR A 340 8.05 -5.95 -6.70
C THR A 340 9.33 -6.68 -6.27
N PRO A 341 9.59 -7.89 -6.81
CA PRO A 341 10.76 -8.72 -6.47
C PRO A 341 12.10 -8.01 -6.66
N GLU A 342 12.23 -7.23 -7.74
CA GLU A 342 13.45 -6.50 -8.07
C GLU A 342 13.70 -5.27 -7.17
N ARG A 343 12.75 -4.95 -6.29
CA ARG A 343 12.82 -3.79 -5.36
C ARG A 343 12.78 -4.24 -3.90
N GLY A 344 11.64 -4.05 -3.24
CA GLY A 344 11.46 -4.27 -1.80
C GLY A 344 10.84 -5.62 -1.44
N ALA A 345 10.20 -6.32 -2.37
CA ALA A 345 9.44 -7.52 -2.02
C ALA A 345 10.35 -8.62 -1.47
N GLY A 346 9.84 -9.35 -0.47
CA GLY A 346 10.60 -10.40 0.21
C GLY A 346 11.70 -9.89 1.15
N LYS A 347 11.88 -8.56 1.28
CA LYS A 347 12.77 -7.92 2.26
C LYS A 347 11.98 -7.38 3.45
N PHE A 348 12.68 -7.06 4.52
CA PHE A 348 12.08 -6.51 5.74
C PHE A 348 12.10 -4.98 5.72
N LEU A 349 10.94 -4.36 5.94
CA LEU A 349 10.79 -2.96 6.31
C LEU A 349 10.63 -2.89 7.84
N GLY A 350 11.74 -2.67 8.54
CA GLY A 350 11.85 -2.89 9.98
C GLY A 350 11.49 -4.33 10.32
N GLY A 351 10.44 -4.53 11.12
CA GLY A 351 9.94 -5.87 11.47
C GLY A 351 9.05 -6.51 10.40
N ARG A 352 8.55 -5.74 9.43
CA ARG A 352 7.49 -6.19 8.51
C ARG A 352 8.09 -6.74 7.22
N LEU A 353 7.80 -8.01 6.92
CA LEU A 353 8.12 -8.59 5.62
C LEU A 353 7.21 -7.97 4.54
N LEU A 354 7.81 -7.48 3.46
CA LEU A 354 7.06 -6.90 2.34
C LEU A 354 6.56 -8.01 1.41
N GLY A 355 5.25 -8.02 1.13
CA GLY A 355 4.62 -8.99 0.23
C GLY A 355 5.02 -8.78 -1.22
N ASP A 356 5.10 -9.87 -1.96
CA ASP A 356 5.44 -9.89 -3.39
C ASP A 356 4.16 -9.93 -4.23
N VAL A 357 3.96 -8.90 -5.06
CA VAL A 357 2.78 -8.79 -5.93
C VAL A 357 2.61 -9.99 -6.85
N THR A 358 3.70 -10.60 -7.32
CA THR A 358 3.67 -11.74 -8.24
C THR A 358 3.12 -13.01 -7.58
N THR A 359 3.21 -13.09 -6.24
CA THR A 359 2.63 -14.19 -5.46
C THR A 359 1.13 -14.02 -5.23
N GLY A 360 0.55 -12.88 -5.58
CA GLY A 360 -0.86 -12.55 -5.36
C GLY A 360 -1.09 -11.97 -3.97
N LEU A 361 -1.93 -10.93 -3.88
CA LEU A 361 -2.10 -10.13 -2.66
C LEU A 361 -3.55 -9.97 -2.22
N THR A 362 -4.52 -10.37 -3.04
CA THR A 362 -5.93 -9.94 -2.89
C THR A 362 -6.89 -11.07 -2.57
N ARG A 363 -6.58 -12.32 -2.94
CA ARG A 363 -7.48 -13.50 -2.80
C ARG A 363 -7.95 -13.83 -1.37
N HIS A 364 -7.38 -13.15 -0.38
CA HIS A 364 -7.66 -13.32 1.05
C HIS A 364 -8.23 -12.06 1.71
N PHE A 365 -8.67 -11.07 0.93
CA PHE A 365 -9.32 -9.86 1.43
C PHE A 365 -10.85 -9.98 1.34
N PRO A 366 -11.62 -9.44 2.31
CA PRO A 366 -11.16 -8.76 3.53
C PRO A 366 -10.40 -9.67 4.50
N THR A 367 -9.52 -9.07 5.30
CA THR A 367 -8.63 -9.78 6.23
C THR A 367 -8.69 -9.19 7.63
N TRP A 368 -8.72 -10.04 8.65
CA TRP A 368 -8.53 -9.66 10.04
C TRP A 368 -7.13 -9.10 10.26
N ARG A 369 -7.04 -7.89 10.82
CA ARG A 369 -5.79 -7.24 11.20
C ARG A 369 -5.53 -7.43 12.68
N THR A 370 -4.58 -8.30 13.03
CA THR A 370 -4.27 -8.63 14.42
C THR A 370 -3.74 -7.44 15.22
N ASP A 371 -3.08 -6.47 14.57
CA ASP A 371 -2.64 -5.22 15.20
C ASP A 371 -3.77 -4.22 15.49
N ARG A 372 -4.93 -4.38 14.84
CA ARG A 372 -6.09 -3.48 14.94
C ARG A 372 -7.32 -4.11 15.58
N ALA A 373 -7.38 -5.43 15.66
CA ALA A 373 -8.55 -6.18 16.08
C ALA A 373 -9.82 -5.82 15.28
N GLU A 374 -9.69 -5.67 13.96
CA GLU A 374 -10.80 -5.40 13.03
C GLU A 374 -10.52 -5.99 11.63
N PRO A 375 -11.55 -6.30 10.83
CA PRO A 375 -11.39 -6.66 9.42
C PRO A 375 -11.07 -5.42 8.58
N TRP A 376 -10.15 -5.57 7.64
CA TRP A 376 -9.84 -4.58 6.61
C TRP A 376 -10.12 -5.18 5.24
N ASP A 377 -10.87 -4.48 4.40
CA ASP A 377 -10.94 -4.79 2.99
C ASP A 377 -9.66 -4.30 2.24
N MET A 378 -9.66 -4.43 0.92
CA MET A 378 -8.54 -3.97 0.12
C MET A 378 -8.44 -2.43 0.04
N ARG A 379 -9.57 -1.71 0.14
CA ARG A 379 -9.63 -0.25 0.06
C ARG A 379 -9.01 0.39 1.30
N LYS A 380 -9.37 -0.04 2.51
CA LYS A 380 -8.71 0.38 3.75
C LYS A 380 -7.24 0.07 3.73
N ARG A 381 -6.85 -1.09 3.17
CA ARG A 381 -5.44 -1.44 2.99
C ARG A 381 -4.71 -0.45 2.08
N PHE A 382 -5.29 -0.07 0.94
CA PHE A 382 -4.71 0.98 0.10
C PHE A 382 -4.58 2.29 0.86
N GLN A 383 -5.63 2.74 1.54
CA GLN A 383 -5.61 3.98 2.31
C GLN A 383 -4.51 3.97 3.38
N TRP A 384 -4.35 2.86 4.10
CA TRP A 384 -3.28 2.71 5.07
C TRP A 384 -1.90 2.80 4.43
N CYS A 385 -1.70 2.20 3.26
CA CYS A 385 -0.45 2.31 2.52
C CYS A 385 -0.08 3.76 2.17
N MET A 386 -1.04 4.70 2.15
CA MET A 386 -0.76 6.11 1.86
C MET A 386 -0.15 6.86 3.04
N THR A 387 -0.38 6.39 4.27
CA THR A 387 0.16 7.03 5.48
C THR A 387 1.69 7.06 5.52
N PRO A 388 2.43 5.94 5.32
CA PRO A 388 3.89 6.00 5.29
C PRO A 388 4.43 6.70 4.03
N LEU A 389 3.61 6.93 3.00
CA LEU A 389 4.01 7.69 1.81
C LEU A 389 3.97 9.20 2.05
N GLY A 390 3.30 9.66 3.11
CA GLY A 390 3.02 11.07 3.34
C GLY A 390 2.13 11.63 2.25
N MET A 391 0.98 10.98 2.01
CA MET A 391 0.05 11.30 0.94
C MET A 391 -1.40 11.31 1.45
N ASN A 392 -2.22 12.23 0.95
CA ASN A 392 -3.66 12.20 1.20
C ASN A 392 -4.30 11.00 0.48
N MET A 393 -5.20 10.30 1.18
CA MET A 393 -5.95 9.17 0.61
C MET A 393 -7.03 9.67 -0.33
N LEU A 394 -7.38 8.80 -1.28
CA LEU A 394 -8.59 8.96 -2.09
C LEU A 394 -9.79 8.35 -1.35
N PRO A 395 -11.03 8.65 -1.77
CA PRO A 395 -12.19 7.88 -1.32
C PRO A 395 -11.97 6.37 -1.47
N ALA A 396 -12.42 5.58 -0.51
CA ALA A 396 -12.29 4.12 -0.54
C ALA A 396 -12.93 3.53 -1.82
N ASP A 397 -14.04 4.11 -2.27
CA ASP A 397 -14.77 3.75 -3.49
C ASP A 397 -14.32 4.55 -4.73
N SER A 398 -13.10 5.10 -4.71
CA SER A 398 -12.51 5.77 -5.87
C SER A 398 -12.24 4.77 -7.00
N ILE A 399 -12.33 5.25 -8.24
CA ILE A 399 -12.08 4.41 -9.42
C ILE A 399 -10.61 3.97 -9.48
N GLU A 400 -9.70 4.83 -9.04
CA GLU A 400 -8.26 4.55 -8.98
C GLU A 400 -7.95 3.34 -8.10
N TYR A 401 -8.65 3.21 -6.97
CA TYR A 401 -8.51 2.05 -6.11
C TYR A 401 -9.17 0.80 -6.72
N ALA A 402 -10.35 0.94 -7.33
CA ALA A 402 -11.01 -0.20 -8.00
C ALA A 402 -10.19 -0.79 -9.14
N GLU A 403 -9.58 0.04 -9.96
CA GLU A 403 -8.72 -0.39 -11.06
C GLU A 403 -7.37 -0.90 -10.57
N LEU A 404 -6.82 -0.31 -9.50
CA LEU A 404 -5.63 -0.85 -8.83
C LEU A 404 -5.91 -2.23 -8.24
N GLU A 405 -7.05 -2.46 -7.60
CA GLU A 405 -7.41 -3.79 -7.09
C GLU A 405 -7.57 -4.79 -8.24
N LEU A 406 -8.26 -4.44 -9.32
CA LEU A 406 -8.35 -5.32 -10.50
C LEU A 406 -6.95 -5.69 -11.05
N TYR A 407 -6.04 -4.71 -11.16
CA TYR A 407 -4.66 -4.95 -11.57
C TYR A 407 -3.93 -5.92 -10.62
N LEU A 408 -4.16 -5.82 -9.30
CA LEU A 408 -3.52 -6.70 -8.32
C LEU A 408 -4.16 -8.09 -8.27
N THR A 409 -5.48 -8.17 -8.41
CA THR A 409 -6.23 -9.43 -8.41
C THR A 409 -5.93 -10.30 -9.63
N GLN A 410 -5.49 -9.71 -10.75
CA GLN A 410 -5.05 -10.49 -11.90
C GLN A 410 -3.90 -11.47 -11.55
N PHE A 411 -3.02 -11.10 -10.60
CA PHE A 411 -1.93 -11.98 -10.15
C PHE A 411 -2.42 -13.14 -9.29
N ASP A 412 -3.67 -13.08 -8.83
CA ASP A 412 -4.34 -14.16 -8.11
C ASP A 412 -5.14 -15.10 -9.04
N ASN A 413 -5.30 -14.79 -10.34
CA ASN A 413 -6.05 -15.64 -11.27
C ASN A 413 -5.56 -17.10 -11.25
N GLY A 414 -6.50 -18.04 -11.16
CA GLY A 414 -6.26 -19.47 -11.03
C GLY A 414 -5.97 -19.94 -9.61
N LYS A 415 -5.67 -19.05 -8.65
CA LYS A 415 -5.42 -19.42 -7.25
C LYS A 415 -6.74 -19.51 -6.47
N PRO A 416 -6.88 -20.43 -5.49
CA PRO A 416 -8.11 -20.58 -4.74
C PRO A 416 -8.37 -19.37 -3.85
N MET A 417 -9.62 -18.90 -3.81
CA MET A 417 -10.07 -17.91 -2.82
C MET A 417 -9.94 -18.45 -1.40
N ASN A 418 -9.66 -17.54 -0.45
CA ASN A 418 -9.48 -17.88 0.96
C ASN A 418 -9.77 -16.68 1.87
N VAL A 419 -11.06 -16.37 2.03
CA VAL A 419 -11.60 -15.17 2.68
C VAL A 419 -12.56 -15.58 3.82
N PRO A 420 -12.47 -14.99 5.02
CA PRO A 420 -11.56 -13.90 5.39
C PRO A 420 -10.14 -14.36 5.66
N GLY A 421 -9.15 -13.57 5.25
CA GLY A 421 -7.76 -13.82 5.62
C GLY A 421 -7.43 -13.36 7.05
N ILE A 422 -6.27 -13.72 7.58
CA ILE A 422 -5.71 -13.12 8.82
C ILE A 422 -4.27 -12.62 8.61
N ARG A 423 -3.99 -11.37 8.95
CA ARG A 423 -2.68 -10.73 8.77
C ARG A 423 -2.35 -9.79 9.94
N HIS A 424 -1.08 -9.41 10.04
CA HIS A 424 -0.62 -8.38 10.96
C HIS A 424 -0.71 -6.99 10.34
#